data_AF-A0A956U3T6-F1
#
_entry.id   AF-A0A956U3T6-F1
#
_cell.length_a   1.000
_cell.length_b   1.000
_cell.length_c   1.000
_cell.angle_alpha   90.00
_cell.angle_beta   90.00
_cell.angle_gamma   90.00
#
_symmetry.space_group_name_H-M   'P 1'
#
loop_
_entity.id
_entity.type
_entity.pdbx_description
1 polymer ?
#
loop_
_entity_poly.entity_id
_entity_poly.type
_entity_poly.pdbx_seq_one_letter_code
_entity_poly.pdbx_strand_id
1 'polypeptide(L)'
;MNATVIDTLFYIVLPYLAVLICIIGSIYRIRREPMTYSSLSSQFLEARGLMWGSLPWHIGITLILLGHVIPFLFPGQWNALVSNKPVLLTIECLGYGLSALCLFGLVVLAARRLVSSRVQKVTTGMDMLVLLLLVFQVILGMMTAMSAQYGSLWCTGTTVPYLWSLVTMTPDVSYIQDLPHVMKAHILGAWLIVLLVPFSRLIHMFSVPLSYLTRPPQNVIWTNPRHEKDKAETFAKDDARRHFIKASCGVLGGITLLSIGALDKIGQFFFGPRLSFNEETELMESKLKRLELTAEQRKLEVERRENEFILVSALKDLDPIEGKYFIDYQMQPAIAFKREDGLPQLISAKCTHLGCTVGNKADNEGKILCPCHVSYFDIKTGVPNQGAPAEAPLPILGWVVLNPKGEVLASREKSGEIKGKINNSDLDSAQVFIRRADFTG
;
A
#
# COMPACT_ATOMS: atom_id res chain seq x y z
N MET A 1 30.63 17.54 -41.02
CA MET A 1 31.35 16.70 -40.05
C MET A 1 30.82 15.28 -40.20
N ASN A 2 31.68 14.29 -40.43
CA ASN A 2 31.26 12.91 -40.68
C ASN A 2 30.47 12.36 -39.49
N ALA A 3 29.31 11.75 -39.73
CA ALA A 3 28.42 11.21 -38.69
C ALA A 3 29.18 10.30 -37.70
N THR A 4 30.20 9.59 -38.17
CA THR A 4 31.09 8.74 -37.37
C THR A 4 31.84 9.48 -36.26
N VAL A 5 32.26 10.74 -36.48
CA VAL A 5 33.01 11.53 -35.48
C VAL A 5 32.08 12.04 -34.38
N ILE A 6 30.88 12.47 -34.75
CA ILE A 6 29.87 12.93 -33.78
C ILE A 6 29.42 11.76 -32.90
N ASP A 7 29.16 10.60 -33.50
CA ASP A 7 28.76 9.41 -32.76
C ASP A 7 29.87 8.93 -31.80
N THR A 8 31.12 8.97 -32.25
CA THR A 8 32.28 8.65 -31.38
C THR A 8 32.38 9.63 -30.19
N LEU A 9 32.21 10.93 -30.44
CA LEU A 9 32.30 11.94 -29.39
C LEU A 9 31.20 11.76 -28.33
N PHE A 10 29.95 11.60 -28.76
CA PHE A 10 28.80 11.59 -27.86
C PHE A 10 28.49 10.23 -27.24
N TYR A 11 28.79 9.12 -27.92
CA TYR A 11 28.42 7.78 -27.46
C TYR A 11 29.62 6.91 -27.08
N ILE A 12 30.85 7.41 -27.20
CA ILE A 12 32.04 6.73 -26.68
C ILE A 12 32.79 7.63 -25.71
N VAL A 13 33.27 8.79 -26.17
CA VAL A 13 34.14 9.67 -25.36
C VAL A 13 33.38 10.28 -24.18
N LEU A 14 32.20 10.85 -24.42
CA LEU A 14 31.39 11.48 -23.38
C LEU A 14 31.02 10.52 -22.23
N PRO A 15 30.55 9.28 -22.46
CA PRO A 15 30.30 8.31 -21.38
C PRO A 15 31.48 8.11 -20.45
N TYR A 16 32.67 7.85 -20.99
CA TYR A 16 33.88 7.64 -20.16
C TYR A 16 34.24 8.91 -19.39
N LEU A 17 34.18 10.07 -20.05
CA LEU A 17 34.46 11.35 -19.41
C LEU A 17 33.45 11.64 -18.28
N ALA A 18 32.17 11.40 -18.52
CA ALA A 18 31.09 11.61 -17.56
C ALA A 18 31.28 10.75 -16.31
N VAL A 19 31.56 9.45 -16.48
CA VAL A 19 31.81 8.54 -15.36
C VAL A 19 33.07 8.93 -14.61
N LEU A 20 34.18 9.19 -15.31
CA LEU A 20 35.46 9.56 -14.71
C LEU A 20 35.33 10.84 -13.86
N ILE A 21 34.73 11.88 -14.42
CA ILE A 21 34.49 13.15 -13.72
C ILE A 21 33.50 12.97 -12.58
N CYS A 22 32.44 12.17 -12.76
CA CYS A 22 31.50 11.88 -11.69
C CYS A 22 32.19 11.24 -10.48
N ILE A 23 33.04 10.23 -10.70
CA ILE A 23 33.78 9.55 -9.63
C ILE A 23 34.80 10.49 -8.97
N ILE A 24 35.71 11.07 -9.76
CA ILE A 24 36.79 11.92 -9.23
C ILE A 24 36.22 13.17 -8.56
N GLY A 25 35.25 13.82 -9.20
CA GLY A 25 34.59 15.01 -8.68
C GLY A 25 33.83 14.74 -7.38
N SER A 26 33.15 13.60 -7.27
CA SER A 26 32.43 13.22 -6.04
C SER A 26 33.41 12.96 -4.89
N ILE A 27 34.51 12.24 -5.15
CA ILE A 27 35.57 11.98 -4.16
C ILE A 27 36.27 13.29 -3.74
N TYR A 28 36.54 14.17 -4.69
CA TYR A 28 37.13 15.47 -4.41
C TYR A 28 36.22 16.31 -3.51
N ARG A 29 34.93 16.40 -3.86
CA ARG A 29 33.94 17.21 -3.15
C ARG A 29 33.72 16.72 -1.72
N ILE A 30 33.58 15.41 -1.50
CA ILE A 30 33.40 14.88 -0.13
C ILE A 30 34.62 15.10 0.77
N ARG A 31 35.84 15.11 0.19
CA ARG A 31 37.09 15.32 0.95
C ARG A 31 37.40 16.79 1.23
N ARG A 32 37.16 17.68 0.27
CA ARG A 32 37.51 19.10 0.38
C ARG A 32 36.37 19.94 0.94
N GLU A 33 35.13 19.62 0.56
CA GLU A 33 33.95 20.43 0.85
C GLU A 33 32.77 19.58 1.37
N PRO A 34 32.96 18.80 2.46
CA PRO A 34 31.95 17.87 2.95
C PRO A 34 30.61 18.54 3.29
N MET A 35 30.63 19.81 3.71
CA MET A 35 29.42 20.57 4.03
C MET A 35 28.53 20.86 2.81
N THR A 36 29.09 20.82 1.60
CA THR A 36 28.32 21.01 0.36
C THR A 36 27.67 19.72 -0.13
N TYR A 37 28.04 18.57 0.46
CA TYR A 37 27.52 17.24 0.11
C TYR A 37 26.16 17.02 0.77
N SER A 38 25.12 17.67 0.24
CA SER A 38 23.79 17.67 0.83
C SER A 38 22.69 17.79 -0.24
N SER A 39 21.46 17.43 0.14
CA SER A 39 20.26 17.62 -0.69
C SER A 39 19.89 19.10 -0.84
N LEU A 40 20.44 20.01 -0.02
CA LEU A 40 20.16 21.45 -0.03
C LEU A 40 18.64 21.72 0.00
N SER A 41 17.98 21.23 1.06
CA SER A 41 16.53 21.35 1.19
C SER A 41 16.10 22.81 1.28
N SER A 42 15.04 23.15 0.55
CA SER A 42 14.39 24.47 0.59
C SER A 42 13.04 24.43 1.30
N GLN A 43 12.74 23.32 1.99
CA GLN A 43 11.45 23.08 2.64
C GLN A 43 11.13 24.12 3.72
N PHE A 44 12.14 24.52 4.49
CA PHE A 44 11.96 25.50 5.56
C PHE A 44 11.43 26.86 5.04
N LEU A 45 11.85 27.27 3.84
CA LEU A 45 11.44 28.55 3.25
C LEU A 45 10.03 28.51 2.63
N GLU A 46 9.64 27.36 2.11
CA GLU A 46 8.33 27.14 1.49
C GLU A 46 8.02 25.63 1.49
N ALA A 47 7.07 25.20 2.31
CA ALA A 47 6.74 23.78 2.46
C ALA A 47 5.45 23.35 1.72
N ARG A 48 4.53 24.29 1.46
CA ARG A 48 3.16 24.00 1.00
C ARG A 48 3.16 23.43 -0.42
N GLY A 49 3.96 24.00 -1.32
CA GLY A 49 4.14 23.49 -2.68
C GLY A 49 5.16 22.36 -2.79
N LEU A 50 6.07 22.22 -1.82
CA LEU A 50 7.16 21.26 -1.91
C LEU A 50 6.67 19.81 -1.90
N MET A 51 5.70 19.45 -1.06
CA MET A 51 5.23 18.07 -0.96
C MET A 51 4.68 17.55 -2.29
N TRP A 52 3.83 18.35 -2.95
CA TRP A 52 3.23 18.03 -4.25
C TRP A 52 4.24 17.96 -5.41
N GLY A 53 5.38 18.62 -5.28
CA GLY A 53 6.46 18.50 -6.26
C GLY A 53 7.42 17.35 -5.94
N SER A 54 7.94 17.35 -4.72
CA SER A 54 9.01 16.46 -4.27
C SER A 54 8.58 15.00 -4.18
N LEU A 55 7.39 14.71 -3.63
CA LEU A 55 6.97 13.32 -3.43
C LEU A 55 6.68 12.61 -4.78
N PRO A 56 5.85 13.17 -5.70
CA PRO A 56 5.66 12.59 -7.02
C PRO A 56 6.96 12.42 -7.81
N TRP A 57 7.83 13.44 -7.78
CA TRP A 57 9.13 13.39 -8.46
C TRP A 57 9.99 12.24 -7.95
N HIS A 58 10.21 12.14 -6.63
CA HIS A 58 11.13 11.14 -6.07
C HIS A 58 10.58 9.71 -6.17
N ILE A 59 9.27 9.50 -5.98
CA ILE A 59 8.67 8.17 -6.19
C ILE A 59 8.82 7.77 -7.66
N GLY A 60 8.44 8.65 -8.58
CA GLY A 60 8.52 8.39 -10.01
C GLY A 60 9.95 8.07 -10.45
N ILE A 61 10.91 8.94 -10.14
CA ILE A 61 12.29 8.79 -10.63
C ILE A 61 12.98 7.57 -10.04
N THR A 62 12.70 7.24 -8.77
CA THR A 62 13.29 6.06 -8.12
C THR A 62 12.84 4.79 -8.81
N LEU A 63 11.53 4.64 -9.05
CA LEU A 63 10.99 3.46 -9.71
C LEU A 63 11.38 3.37 -11.19
N ILE A 64 11.40 4.49 -11.91
CA ILE A 64 11.91 4.55 -13.29
C ILE A 64 13.38 4.15 -13.35
N LEU A 65 14.21 4.69 -12.46
CA LEU A 65 15.63 4.37 -12.42
C LEU A 65 15.85 2.88 -12.12
N LEU A 66 15.08 2.29 -11.21
CA LEU A 66 15.10 0.83 -10.99
C LEU A 66 14.73 0.07 -12.27
N GLY A 67 13.70 0.50 -13.00
CA GLY A 67 13.33 -0.05 -14.30
C GLY A 67 14.41 0.05 -15.38
N HIS A 68 15.39 0.97 -15.24
CA HIS A 68 16.55 1.06 -16.12
C HIS A 68 17.74 0.22 -15.61
N VAL A 69 17.97 0.19 -14.30
CA VAL A 69 19.12 -0.50 -13.69
C VAL A 69 18.95 -2.02 -13.70
N ILE A 70 17.75 -2.53 -13.45
CA ILE A 70 17.48 -3.98 -13.42
C ILE A 70 17.79 -4.67 -14.77
N PRO A 71 17.28 -4.23 -15.93
CA PRO A 71 17.62 -4.86 -17.22
C PRO A 71 19.11 -4.75 -17.55
N PHE A 72 19.80 -3.70 -17.10
CA PHE A 72 21.24 -3.57 -17.27
C PHE A 72 22.01 -4.61 -16.45
N LEU A 73 21.66 -4.83 -15.18
CA LEU A 73 22.34 -5.77 -14.28
C LEU A 73 22.00 -7.24 -14.57
N PHE A 74 20.75 -7.53 -14.94
CA PHE A 74 20.21 -8.88 -15.09
C PHE A 74 19.48 -9.06 -16.43
N PRO A 75 20.17 -8.93 -17.58
CA PRO A 75 19.54 -8.89 -18.90
C PRO A 75 18.77 -10.17 -19.24
N GLY A 76 19.31 -11.34 -18.89
CA GLY A 76 18.67 -12.64 -19.17
C GLY A 76 17.38 -12.85 -18.37
N GLN A 77 17.43 -12.59 -17.06
CA GLN A 77 16.26 -12.70 -16.17
C GLN A 77 15.19 -11.67 -16.53
N TRP A 78 15.61 -10.45 -16.88
CA TRP A 78 14.70 -9.41 -17.34
C TRP A 78 14.01 -9.83 -18.64
N ASN A 79 14.75 -10.31 -19.64
CA ASN A 79 14.17 -10.77 -20.90
C ASN A 79 13.14 -11.90 -20.68
N ALA A 80 13.46 -12.87 -19.82
CA ALA A 80 12.52 -13.94 -19.44
C ALA A 80 11.23 -13.39 -18.78
N LEU A 81 11.35 -12.37 -17.92
CA LEU A 81 10.22 -11.73 -17.26
C LEU A 81 9.32 -10.98 -18.26
N VAL A 82 9.90 -10.15 -19.12
CA VAL A 82 9.15 -9.33 -20.10
C VAL A 82 8.67 -10.11 -21.32
N SER A 83 9.14 -11.34 -21.51
CA SER A 83 8.58 -12.26 -22.53
C SER A 83 7.13 -12.65 -22.20
N ASN A 84 6.72 -12.55 -20.94
CA ASN A 84 5.33 -12.70 -20.53
C ASN A 84 4.54 -11.42 -20.87
N LYS A 85 3.59 -11.53 -21.80
CA LYS A 85 2.82 -10.39 -22.33
C LYS A 85 2.06 -9.58 -21.25
N PRO A 86 1.33 -10.19 -20.30
CA PRO A 86 0.77 -9.46 -19.15
C PRO A 86 1.80 -8.63 -18.38
N VAL A 87 2.99 -9.19 -18.12
CA VAL A 87 4.05 -8.50 -17.37
C VAL A 87 4.63 -7.34 -18.18
N LEU A 88 4.88 -7.56 -19.47
CA LEU A 88 5.34 -6.51 -20.40
C LEU A 88 4.38 -5.32 -20.41
N LEU A 89 3.08 -5.57 -20.58
CA LEU A 89 2.07 -4.52 -20.59
C LEU A 89 1.97 -3.80 -19.23
N THR A 90 2.14 -4.52 -18.13
CA THR A 90 2.14 -3.93 -16.79
C THR A 90 3.33 -2.98 -16.62
N ILE A 91 4.52 -3.39 -17.03
CA ILE A 91 5.74 -2.55 -16.98
C ILE A 91 5.60 -1.33 -17.88
N GLU A 92 5.03 -1.49 -19.07
CA GLU A 92 4.80 -0.40 -20.00
C GLU A 92 3.82 0.64 -19.43
N CYS A 93 2.65 0.20 -18.94
CA CYS A 93 1.66 1.05 -18.29
C CYS A 93 2.22 1.76 -17.05
N LEU A 94 3.00 1.03 -16.24
CA LEU A 94 3.67 1.60 -15.08
C LEU A 94 4.69 2.66 -15.51
N GLY A 95 5.46 2.42 -16.57
CA GLY A 95 6.40 3.37 -17.15
C GLY A 95 5.74 4.69 -17.55
N TYR A 96 4.60 4.64 -18.25
CA TYR A 96 3.82 5.84 -18.59
C TYR A 96 3.32 6.57 -17.35
N GLY A 97 2.72 5.84 -16.40
CA GLY A 97 2.18 6.43 -15.17
C GLY A 97 3.24 7.11 -14.33
N LEU A 98 4.40 6.45 -14.13
CA LEU A 98 5.52 7.01 -13.38
C LEU A 98 6.16 8.21 -14.10
N SER A 99 6.24 8.17 -15.44
CA SER A 99 6.79 9.28 -16.22
C SER A 99 5.90 10.52 -16.13
N ALA A 100 4.58 10.34 -16.16
CA ALA A 100 3.62 11.41 -15.95
C ALA A 100 3.71 11.98 -14.51
N LEU A 101 3.85 11.10 -13.51
CA LEU A 101 4.04 11.49 -12.11
C LEU A 101 5.35 12.29 -11.90
N CYS A 102 6.45 11.86 -12.53
CA CYS A 102 7.72 12.59 -12.56
C CYS A 102 7.56 13.98 -13.16
N LEU A 103 6.93 14.06 -14.33
CA LEU A 103 6.76 15.32 -15.05
C LEU A 103 5.90 16.29 -14.24
N PHE A 104 4.80 15.82 -13.66
CA PHE A 104 3.97 16.60 -12.74
C PHE A 104 4.80 17.14 -11.57
N GLY A 105 5.56 16.27 -10.89
CA GLY A 105 6.41 16.67 -9.77
C GLY A 105 7.45 17.73 -10.15
N LEU A 106 8.14 17.55 -11.28
CA LEU A 106 9.11 18.50 -11.79
C LEU A 106 8.49 19.84 -12.19
N VAL A 107 7.33 19.84 -12.84
CA VAL A 107 6.60 21.06 -13.21
C VAL A 107 6.21 21.84 -11.95
N VAL A 108 5.70 21.17 -10.91
CA VAL A 108 5.39 21.80 -9.63
C VAL A 108 6.65 22.36 -8.96
N LEU A 109 7.77 21.61 -8.96
CA LEU A 109 9.05 22.08 -8.42
C LEU A 109 9.60 23.28 -9.19
N ALA A 110 9.47 23.29 -10.52
CA ALA A 110 9.87 24.39 -11.38
C ALA A 110 9.02 25.63 -11.13
N ALA A 111 7.70 25.49 -11.15
CA ALA A 111 6.76 26.57 -10.84
C ALA A 111 7.03 27.15 -9.44
N ARG A 112 7.24 26.29 -8.43
CA ARG A 112 7.60 26.71 -7.08
C ARG A 112 8.87 27.56 -7.04
N ARG A 113 9.90 27.15 -7.79
CA ARG A 113 11.20 27.84 -7.83
C ARG A 113 11.13 29.16 -8.62
N LEU A 114 10.21 29.27 -9.58
CA LEU A 114 9.98 30.47 -10.38
C LEU A 114 9.00 31.45 -9.74
N VAL A 115 8.09 31.02 -8.87
CA VAL A 115 7.05 31.89 -8.29
C VAL A 115 7.38 32.35 -6.86
N SER A 116 8.02 31.50 -6.06
CA SER A 116 8.28 31.82 -4.65
C SER A 116 9.52 32.72 -4.50
N SER A 117 9.29 33.98 -4.09
CA SER A 117 10.37 34.95 -3.84
C SER A 117 11.41 34.45 -2.83
N ARG A 118 10.99 33.71 -1.80
CA ARG A 118 11.89 33.12 -0.79
C ARG A 118 12.81 32.05 -1.39
N VAL A 119 12.27 31.19 -2.25
CA VAL A 119 13.03 30.09 -2.88
C VAL A 119 13.97 30.62 -3.96
N GLN A 120 13.57 31.66 -4.70
CA GLN A 120 14.44 32.31 -5.68
C GLN A 120 15.73 32.86 -5.06
N LYS A 121 15.65 33.42 -3.84
CA LYS A 121 16.83 33.97 -3.13
C LYS A 121 17.91 32.93 -2.81
N VAL A 122 17.56 31.64 -2.72
CA VAL A 122 18.49 30.54 -2.45
C VAL A 122 18.71 29.62 -3.66
N THR A 123 18.17 30.00 -4.82
CA THR A 123 18.29 29.22 -6.05
C THR A 123 19.56 29.60 -6.79
N THR A 124 20.36 28.60 -7.17
CA THR A 124 21.57 28.81 -8.00
C THR A 124 21.28 28.57 -9.48
N GLY A 125 22.15 29.07 -10.37
CA GLY A 125 22.06 28.76 -11.81
C GLY A 125 22.17 27.26 -12.09
N MET A 126 23.00 26.55 -11.31
CA MET A 126 23.15 25.09 -11.42
C MET A 126 21.87 24.35 -11.06
N ASP A 127 21.11 24.83 -10.06
CA ASP A 127 19.81 24.23 -9.72
C ASP A 127 18.82 24.32 -10.89
N MET A 128 18.79 25.46 -11.58
CA MET A 128 17.92 25.67 -12.74
C MET A 128 18.37 24.83 -13.94
N LEU A 129 19.67 24.76 -14.19
CA LEU A 129 20.22 23.92 -15.25
C LEU A 129 19.85 22.44 -15.05
N VAL A 130 20.08 21.89 -13.85
CA VAL A 130 19.70 20.51 -13.54
C VAL A 130 18.20 20.32 -13.64
N LEU A 131 17.40 21.24 -13.11
CA LEU A 131 15.95 21.12 -13.15
C LEU A 131 15.42 21.08 -14.59
N LEU A 132 15.90 21.98 -15.46
CA LEU A 132 15.52 22.01 -16.88
C LEU A 132 16.00 20.74 -17.60
N LEU A 133 17.23 20.29 -17.32
CA LEU A 133 17.77 19.07 -17.90
C LEU A 133 16.95 17.84 -17.50
N LEU A 134 16.52 17.73 -16.24
CA LEU A 134 15.66 16.63 -15.78
C LEU A 134 14.27 16.68 -16.40
N VAL A 135 13.66 17.86 -16.55
CA VAL A 135 12.39 18.02 -17.27
C VAL A 135 12.53 17.54 -18.70
N PHE A 136 13.57 17.99 -19.40
CA PHE A 136 13.84 17.58 -20.77
C PHE A 136 14.09 16.06 -20.88
N GLN A 137 14.85 15.48 -19.95
CA GLN A 137 15.14 14.05 -19.92
C GLN A 137 13.87 13.21 -19.75
N VAL A 138 12.96 13.62 -18.86
CA VAL A 138 11.68 12.92 -18.64
C VAL A 138 10.79 13.04 -19.88
N ILE A 139 10.75 14.20 -20.53
CA ILE A 139 9.99 14.39 -21.79
C ILE A 139 10.54 13.46 -22.88
N LEU A 140 11.87 13.43 -23.08
CA LEU A 140 12.49 12.53 -24.05
C LEU A 140 12.23 11.04 -23.74
N GLY A 141 12.23 10.67 -22.46
CA GLY A 141 11.91 9.31 -22.03
C GLY A 141 10.46 8.94 -22.32
N MET A 142 9.53 9.84 -22.05
CA MET A 142 8.11 9.67 -22.38
C MET A 142 7.91 9.56 -23.91
N MET A 143 8.54 10.45 -24.68
CA MET A 143 8.49 10.39 -26.14
C MET A 143 9.07 9.09 -26.69
N THR A 144 10.15 8.58 -26.09
CA THR A 144 10.74 7.27 -26.44
C THR A 144 9.73 6.14 -26.21
N ALA A 145 9.10 6.09 -25.03
CA ALA A 145 8.11 5.07 -24.72
C ALA A 145 6.91 5.11 -25.70
N MET A 146 6.42 6.32 -26.03
CA MET A 146 5.30 6.48 -26.97
C MET A 146 5.65 6.16 -28.42
N SER A 147 6.87 6.47 -28.86
CA SER A 147 7.28 6.32 -30.27
C SER A 147 7.88 4.95 -30.60
N ALA A 148 8.54 4.30 -29.64
CA ALA A 148 9.01 2.92 -29.76
C ALA A 148 8.53 2.12 -28.55
N GLN A 149 7.28 1.68 -28.65
CA GLN A 149 6.60 0.87 -27.65
C GLN A 149 7.40 -0.38 -27.28
N TYR A 150 7.15 -0.90 -26.08
CA TYR A 150 7.79 -2.11 -25.55
C TYR A 150 9.30 -1.91 -25.34
N GLY A 151 9.67 -0.71 -24.87
CA GLY A 151 11.02 -0.31 -24.47
C GLY A 151 11.76 -1.36 -23.66
N SER A 152 11.05 -1.91 -22.67
CA SER A 152 11.57 -2.92 -21.76
C SER A 152 11.93 -4.25 -22.43
N LEU A 153 11.38 -4.56 -23.61
CA LEU A 153 11.69 -5.78 -24.35
C LEU A 153 12.92 -5.57 -25.26
N TRP A 154 12.86 -4.57 -26.13
CA TRP A 154 13.91 -4.35 -27.14
C TRP A 154 15.22 -3.77 -26.57
N CYS A 155 15.19 -3.17 -25.36
CA CYS A 155 16.41 -2.63 -24.74
C CYS A 155 17.48 -3.70 -24.51
N THR A 156 17.09 -4.95 -24.26
CA THR A 156 18.00 -6.09 -24.03
C THR A 156 18.80 -6.49 -25.27
N GLY A 157 18.33 -6.13 -26.47
CA GLY A 157 19.03 -6.39 -27.73
C GLY A 157 19.80 -5.19 -28.31
N THR A 158 19.69 -4.01 -27.69
CA THR A 158 20.26 -2.75 -28.24
C THR A 158 21.00 -1.96 -27.16
N THR A 159 20.26 -1.20 -26.34
CA THR A 159 20.83 -0.25 -25.37
C THR A 159 21.62 -0.96 -24.27
N VAL A 160 21.16 -2.12 -23.78
CA VAL A 160 21.86 -2.87 -22.74
C VAL A 160 23.21 -3.42 -23.24
N PRO A 161 23.29 -4.11 -24.40
CA PRO A 161 24.57 -4.46 -25.02
C PRO A 161 25.51 -3.27 -25.27
N TYR A 162 24.98 -2.13 -25.74
CA TYR A 162 25.77 -0.90 -25.88
C TYR A 162 26.38 -0.46 -24.54
N LEU A 163 25.59 -0.39 -23.47
CA LEU A 163 26.09 -0.01 -22.15
C LEU A 163 27.15 -1.01 -21.62
N TRP A 164 26.94 -2.30 -21.83
CA TRP A 164 27.93 -3.32 -21.49
C TRP A 164 29.22 -3.18 -22.30
N SER A 165 29.15 -2.83 -23.58
CA SER A 165 30.33 -2.58 -24.43
C SER A 165 31.22 -1.47 -23.87
N LEU A 166 30.63 -0.44 -23.24
CA LEU A 166 31.36 0.62 -22.56
C LEU A 166 32.01 0.11 -21.26
N VAL A 167 31.31 -0.73 -20.50
CA VAL A 167 31.83 -1.31 -19.25
C VAL A 167 32.98 -2.27 -19.51
N THR A 168 32.90 -3.08 -20.57
CA THR A 168 33.95 -4.02 -20.98
C THR A 168 35.10 -3.35 -21.73
N MET A 169 35.09 -2.01 -21.87
CA MET A 169 36.12 -1.23 -22.58
C MET A 169 36.29 -1.61 -24.05
N THR A 170 35.23 -2.15 -24.66
CA THR A 170 35.17 -2.52 -26.09
C THR A 170 33.96 -1.82 -26.71
N PRO A 171 33.97 -0.47 -26.80
CA PRO A 171 32.79 0.31 -27.15
C PRO A 171 32.29 -0.02 -28.55
N ASP A 172 31.01 -0.38 -28.65
CA ASP A 172 30.35 -0.71 -29.91
C ASP A 172 29.07 0.11 -30.07
N VAL A 173 29.11 1.09 -30.96
CA VAL A 173 28.00 2.03 -31.21
C VAL A 173 26.97 1.42 -32.18
N SER A 174 27.28 0.30 -32.84
CA SER A 174 26.37 -0.33 -33.81
C SER A 174 25.02 -0.68 -33.19
N TYR A 175 25.00 -1.07 -31.92
CA TYR A 175 23.81 -1.38 -31.14
C TYR A 175 22.80 -0.23 -31.01
N ILE A 176 23.23 1.02 -31.15
CA ILE A 176 22.36 2.21 -31.06
C ILE A 176 22.34 3.03 -32.35
N GLN A 177 23.05 2.59 -33.40
CA GLN A 177 23.22 3.35 -34.64
C GLN A 177 21.88 3.60 -35.35
N ASP A 178 20.97 2.63 -35.32
CA ASP A 178 19.67 2.71 -36.00
C ASP A 178 18.54 3.23 -35.10
N LEU A 179 18.85 3.58 -33.84
CA LEU A 179 17.84 4.14 -32.95
C LEU A 179 17.39 5.52 -33.44
N PRO A 180 16.08 5.85 -33.33
CA PRO A 180 15.59 7.17 -33.66
C PRO A 180 16.26 8.27 -32.82
N HIS A 181 16.32 9.48 -33.37
CA HIS A 181 17.05 10.59 -32.75
C HIS A 181 16.57 10.93 -31.33
N VAL A 182 15.29 10.69 -31.00
CA VAL A 182 14.74 10.92 -29.66
C VAL A 182 15.43 10.02 -28.62
N MET A 183 15.64 8.74 -28.92
CA MET A 183 16.29 7.78 -28.04
C MET A 183 17.77 8.11 -27.87
N LYS A 184 18.43 8.44 -28.98
CA LYS A 184 19.82 8.90 -29.00
C LYS A 184 20.01 10.15 -28.12
N ALA A 185 19.09 11.12 -28.24
CA ALA A 185 19.08 12.31 -27.39
C ALA A 185 18.83 11.97 -25.92
N HIS A 186 17.97 10.99 -25.62
CA HIS A 186 17.74 10.52 -24.25
C HIS A 186 19.01 9.88 -23.64
N ILE A 187 19.73 9.05 -24.41
CA ILE A 187 21.01 8.45 -23.98
C ILE A 187 22.05 9.55 -23.74
N LEU A 188 22.18 10.51 -24.66
CA LEU A 188 23.08 11.65 -24.53
C LEU A 188 22.77 12.47 -23.26
N GLY A 189 21.49 12.78 -23.03
CA GLY A 189 21.03 13.52 -21.86
C GLY A 189 21.33 12.80 -20.54
N ALA A 190 21.24 11.46 -20.52
CA ALA A 190 21.61 10.66 -19.35
C ALA A 190 23.10 10.82 -19.00
N TRP A 191 24.00 10.78 -20.00
CA TRP A 191 25.43 11.01 -19.76
C TRP A 191 25.75 12.44 -19.31
N LEU A 192 25.05 13.44 -19.84
CA LEU A 192 25.17 14.82 -19.36
C LEU A 192 24.71 14.96 -17.90
N ILE A 193 23.64 14.27 -17.49
CA ILE A 193 23.21 14.25 -16.09
C ILE A 193 24.32 13.66 -15.20
N VAL A 194 24.88 12.51 -15.59
CA VAL A 194 25.99 11.86 -14.85
C VAL A 194 27.19 12.79 -14.72
N LEU A 195 27.59 13.45 -15.80
CA LEU A 195 28.69 14.42 -15.82
C LEU A 195 28.48 15.57 -14.82
N LEU A 196 27.23 16.02 -14.65
CA LEU A 196 26.87 17.14 -13.78
C LEU A 196 26.63 16.76 -12.31
N VAL A 197 26.62 15.47 -11.96
CA VAL A 197 26.42 14.99 -10.58
C VAL A 197 27.35 15.66 -9.56
N PRO A 198 28.69 15.66 -9.73
CA PRO A 198 29.60 16.18 -8.72
C PRO A 198 29.52 17.69 -8.53
N PHE A 199 29.00 18.42 -9.51
CA PHE A 199 28.92 19.89 -9.49
C PHE A 199 27.54 20.42 -9.10
N SER A 200 26.57 19.54 -8.87
CA SER A 200 25.19 19.92 -8.60
C SER A 200 24.66 19.32 -7.31
N ARG A 201 23.41 19.62 -7.00
CA ARG A 201 22.70 18.99 -5.90
C ARG A 201 22.41 17.49 -6.13
N LEU A 202 22.56 16.97 -7.34
CA LEU A 202 22.31 15.55 -7.65
C LEU A 202 23.18 14.60 -6.84
N ILE A 203 24.32 15.08 -6.31
CA ILE A 203 25.21 14.32 -5.43
C ILE A 203 24.50 13.64 -4.25
N HIS A 204 23.37 14.19 -3.79
CA HIS A 204 22.58 13.58 -2.71
C HIS A 204 22.06 12.17 -3.05
N MET A 205 22.02 11.77 -4.33
CA MET A 205 21.61 10.43 -4.73
C MET A 205 22.53 9.34 -4.15
N PHE A 206 23.78 9.67 -3.83
CA PHE A 206 24.72 8.73 -3.20
C PHE A 206 24.59 8.68 -1.67
N SER A 207 23.75 9.53 -1.06
CA SER A 207 23.52 9.60 0.38
C SER A 207 22.23 8.91 0.82
N VAL A 208 21.77 7.88 0.10
CA VAL A 208 20.59 7.10 0.54
C VAL A 208 20.92 6.45 1.89
N PRO A 209 20.16 6.74 2.97
CA PRO A 209 20.54 6.37 4.33
C PRO A 209 20.21 4.90 4.65
N LEU A 210 20.70 3.95 3.86
CA LEU A 210 20.45 2.51 4.05
C LEU A 210 20.97 2.00 5.40
N SER A 211 22.08 2.56 5.89
CA SER A 211 22.63 2.22 7.21
C SER A 211 21.73 2.64 8.37
N TYR A 212 20.78 3.55 8.16
CA TYR A 212 19.82 3.97 9.19
C TYR A 212 18.92 2.81 9.63
N LEU A 213 18.62 1.85 8.73
CA LEU A 213 17.76 0.70 9.03
C LEU A 213 18.33 -0.22 10.12
N THR A 214 19.65 -0.25 10.28
CA THR A 214 20.35 -1.07 11.28
C THR A 214 21.10 -0.24 12.32
N ARG A 215 21.06 1.10 12.21
CA ARG A 215 21.77 2.00 13.12
C ARG A 215 21.05 2.05 14.47
N PRO A 216 21.76 1.94 15.61
CA PRO A 216 21.17 2.14 16.92
C PRO A 216 20.64 3.57 17.08
N PRO A 217 19.54 3.79 17.82
CA PRO A 217 18.91 5.11 17.96
C PRO A 217 19.84 6.14 18.62
N GLN A 218 20.76 5.70 19.48
CA GLN A 218 21.75 6.55 20.12
C GLN A 218 23.15 6.26 19.57
N ASN A 219 23.83 7.31 19.08
CA ASN A 219 25.23 7.23 18.68
C ASN A 219 26.06 8.16 19.57
N VAL A 220 26.97 7.59 20.36
CA VAL A 220 27.81 8.33 21.30
C VAL A 220 29.21 8.48 20.70
N ILE A 221 29.62 9.71 20.44
CA ILE A 221 30.98 10.04 19.99
C ILE A 221 31.80 10.43 21.22
N TRP A 222 32.78 9.59 21.59
CA TRP A 222 33.65 9.83 22.73
C TRP A 222 34.82 10.73 22.32
N THR A 223 35.17 11.72 23.15
CA THR A 223 36.24 12.70 22.88
C THR A 223 37.56 12.40 23.60
N ASN A 224 37.69 11.25 24.26
CA ASN A 224 38.88 10.92 25.07
C ASN A 224 39.93 10.14 24.26
N PRO A 225 41.09 10.75 23.91
CA PRO A 225 42.10 10.12 23.04
C PRO A 225 42.79 8.90 23.67
N ARG A 226 42.72 8.71 24.99
CA ARG A 226 43.22 7.48 25.64
C ARG A 226 42.38 6.26 25.29
N HIS A 227 41.09 6.43 25.06
CA HIS A 227 40.22 5.32 24.70
C HIS A 227 40.35 4.95 23.21
N GLU A 228 40.73 5.89 22.34
CA GLU A 228 41.00 5.64 20.91
C GLU A 228 42.24 4.76 20.68
N LYS A 229 43.34 4.98 21.41
CA LYS A 229 44.56 4.17 21.26
C LYS A 229 44.39 2.75 21.79
N ASP A 230 43.81 2.60 22.98
CA ASP A 230 43.57 1.27 23.57
C ASP A 230 42.59 0.45 22.73
N LYS A 231 41.57 1.07 22.11
CA LYS A 231 40.68 0.40 21.16
C LYS A 231 41.32 0.17 19.79
N ALA A 232 42.09 1.10 19.23
CA ALA A 232 42.70 0.90 17.91
C ALA A 232 43.69 -0.27 17.88
N GLU A 233 44.44 -0.51 18.96
CA GLU A 233 45.40 -1.62 19.04
C GLU A 233 44.75 -2.97 19.37
N THR A 234 43.73 -3.00 20.24
CA THR A 234 43.03 -4.27 20.60
C THR A 234 41.94 -4.66 19.59
N PHE A 235 41.26 -3.71 18.96
CA PHE A 235 40.19 -3.98 17.98
C PHE A 235 40.73 -4.38 16.60
N ALA A 236 41.93 -3.90 16.22
CA ALA A 236 42.51 -4.16 14.90
C ALA A 236 43.04 -5.60 14.70
N LYS A 237 43.44 -6.30 15.77
CA LYS A 237 44.09 -7.63 15.65
C LYS A 237 43.17 -8.82 15.95
N ASP A 238 42.36 -8.76 17.00
CA ASP A 238 41.57 -9.93 17.41
C ASP A 238 40.14 -9.92 16.83
N ASP A 239 39.52 -8.76 16.64
CA ASP A 239 38.15 -8.66 16.14
C ASP A 239 38.06 -8.78 14.62
N ALA A 240 39.04 -8.28 13.86
CA ALA A 240 39.01 -8.37 12.40
C ALA A 240 39.01 -9.83 11.90
N ARG A 241 39.87 -10.69 12.47
CA ARG A 241 39.96 -12.09 12.06
C ARG A 241 38.78 -12.92 12.55
N ARG A 242 38.29 -12.64 13.77
CA ARG A 242 37.16 -13.37 14.37
C ARG A 242 35.82 -12.93 13.79
N HIS A 243 35.62 -11.65 13.50
CA HIS A 243 34.46 -11.15 12.78
C HIS A 243 34.52 -11.47 11.30
N PHE A 244 35.68 -11.48 10.64
CA PHE A 244 35.79 -11.97 9.27
C PHE A 244 35.40 -13.45 9.20
N ILE A 245 35.91 -14.31 10.09
CA ILE A 245 35.52 -15.74 10.11
C ILE A 245 34.04 -15.91 10.49
N LYS A 246 33.53 -15.23 11.52
CA LYS A 246 32.11 -15.30 11.90
C LYS A 246 31.19 -14.73 10.82
N ALA A 247 31.57 -13.64 10.16
CA ALA A 247 30.80 -13.04 9.07
C ALA A 247 30.89 -13.92 7.82
N SER A 248 32.06 -14.47 7.46
CA SER A 248 32.18 -15.42 6.35
C SER A 248 31.38 -16.69 6.61
N CYS A 249 31.45 -17.29 7.80
CA CYS A 249 30.63 -18.45 8.16
C CYS A 249 29.15 -18.10 8.29
N GLY A 250 28.80 -16.92 8.80
CA GLY A 250 27.42 -16.45 8.91
C GLY A 250 26.81 -16.05 7.56
N VAL A 251 27.60 -15.51 6.64
CA VAL A 251 27.20 -15.19 5.26
C VAL A 251 27.14 -16.47 4.44
N LEU A 252 28.09 -17.39 4.54
CA LEU A 252 27.99 -18.70 3.87
C LEU A 252 26.82 -19.52 4.42
N GLY A 253 26.67 -19.60 5.74
CA GLY A 253 25.56 -20.31 6.39
C GLY A 253 24.21 -19.65 6.11
N GLY A 254 24.16 -18.31 6.16
CA GLY A 254 22.98 -17.51 5.84
C GLY A 254 22.60 -17.59 4.36
N ILE A 255 23.56 -17.51 3.43
CA ILE A 255 23.32 -17.73 2.00
C ILE A 255 22.87 -19.17 1.78
N THR A 256 23.49 -20.17 2.40
CA THR A 256 23.08 -21.58 2.22
C THR A 256 21.68 -21.82 2.77
N LEU A 257 21.35 -21.31 3.95
CA LEU A 257 20.03 -21.46 4.57
C LEU A 257 18.96 -20.62 3.85
N LEU A 258 19.29 -19.41 3.40
CA LEU A 258 18.41 -18.59 2.58
C LEU A 258 18.24 -19.19 1.19
N SER A 259 19.27 -19.80 0.59
CA SER A 259 19.14 -20.51 -0.68
C SER A 259 18.27 -21.74 -0.51
N ILE A 260 18.45 -22.56 0.52
CA ILE A 260 17.60 -23.74 0.77
C ILE A 260 16.15 -23.31 1.09
N GLY A 261 15.98 -22.34 2.00
CA GLY A 261 14.66 -21.88 2.42
C GLY A 261 13.94 -21.04 1.37
N ALA A 262 14.64 -20.19 0.62
CA ALA A 262 14.04 -19.44 -0.48
C ALA A 262 13.76 -20.35 -1.67
N LEU A 263 14.59 -21.35 -1.99
CA LEU A 263 14.27 -22.30 -3.06
C LEU A 263 13.04 -23.16 -2.69
N ASP A 264 12.92 -23.59 -1.44
CA ASP A 264 11.73 -24.32 -0.96
C ASP A 264 10.48 -23.43 -0.97
N LYS A 265 10.58 -22.18 -0.52
CA LYS A 265 9.44 -21.23 -0.55
C LYS A 265 9.07 -20.75 -1.95
N ILE A 266 10.03 -20.55 -2.83
CA ILE A 266 9.81 -20.24 -4.25
C ILE A 266 9.17 -21.46 -4.92
N GLY A 267 9.64 -22.67 -4.63
CA GLY A 267 9.01 -23.92 -5.08
C GLY A 267 7.57 -24.04 -4.63
N GLN A 268 7.28 -23.82 -3.34
CA GLN A 268 5.93 -23.85 -2.79
C GLN A 268 5.02 -22.73 -3.35
N PHE A 269 5.59 -21.57 -3.70
CA PHE A 269 4.85 -20.47 -4.32
C PHE A 269 4.42 -20.79 -5.76
N PHE A 270 5.30 -21.41 -6.56
CA PHE A 270 4.99 -21.75 -7.96
C PHE A 270 4.24 -23.08 -8.13
N PHE A 271 4.48 -24.08 -7.26
CA PHE A 271 3.92 -25.43 -7.40
C PHE A 271 2.89 -25.78 -6.31
N GLY A 272 2.61 -24.88 -5.36
CA GLY A 272 1.75 -25.13 -4.22
C GLY A 272 2.41 -25.98 -3.12
N PRO A 273 1.87 -25.99 -1.88
CA PRO A 273 2.32 -26.90 -0.84
C PRO A 273 2.02 -28.35 -1.25
N ARG A 274 2.99 -29.25 -1.06
CA ARG A 274 2.77 -30.70 -1.20
C ARG A 274 1.98 -31.19 0.01
N LEU A 275 0.66 -31.14 -0.07
CA LEU A 275 -0.23 -31.66 0.96
C LEU A 275 -0.21 -33.19 0.90
N SER A 276 -0.13 -33.84 2.05
CA SER A 276 -0.50 -35.24 2.15
C SER A 276 -2.00 -35.41 1.87
N PHE A 277 -2.41 -36.61 1.46
CA PHE A 277 -3.82 -36.90 1.15
C PHE A 277 -4.78 -36.53 2.29
N ASN A 278 -4.34 -36.70 3.55
CA ASN A 278 -5.11 -36.34 4.73
C ASN A 278 -5.26 -34.81 4.87
N GLU A 279 -4.20 -34.04 4.65
CA GLU A 279 -4.23 -32.56 4.73
C GLU A 279 -5.03 -31.95 3.57
N GLU A 280 -4.99 -32.56 2.38
CA GLU A 280 -5.83 -32.14 1.26
C GLU A 280 -7.31 -32.39 1.56
N THR A 281 -7.64 -33.55 2.14
CA THR A 281 -9.01 -33.90 2.55
C THR A 281 -9.54 -32.91 3.59
N GLU A 282 -8.77 -32.63 4.65
CA GLU A 282 -9.15 -31.67 5.69
C GLU A 282 -9.34 -30.25 5.12
N LEU A 283 -8.46 -29.83 4.20
CA LEU A 283 -8.60 -28.56 3.50
C LEU A 283 -9.88 -28.51 2.67
N MET A 284 -10.20 -29.58 1.94
CA MET A 284 -11.41 -29.68 1.12
C MET A 284 -12.67 -29.70 1.97
N GLU A 285 -12.68 -30.41 3.11
CA GLU A 285 -13.77 -30.36 4.08
C GLU A 285 -13.97 -28.93 4.63
N SER A 286 -12.88 -28.23 4.97
CA SER A 286 -12.95 -26.84 5.41
C SER A 286 -13.49 -25.88 4.33
N LYS A 287 -13.20 -26.17 3.05
CA LYS A 287 -13.71 -25.42 1.90
C LYS A 287 -15.18 -25.72 1.66
N LEU A 288 -15.58 -27.00 1.74
CA LEU A 288 -16.95 -27.44 1.60
C LEU A 288 -17.83 -26.78 2.67
N LYS A 289 -17.41 -26.83 3.94
CA LYS A 289 -18.11 -26.16 5.04
C LYS A 289 -18.29 -24.66 4.81
N ARG A 290 -17.27 -23.98 4.26
CA ARG A 290 -17.37 -22.55 3.89
C ARG A 290 -18.35 -22.30 2.74
N LEU A 291 -18.38 -23.18 1.74
CA LEU A 291 -19.32 -23.09 0.62
C LEU A 291 -20.76 -23.33 1.07
N GLU A 292 -20.99 -24.30 1.95
CA GLU A 292 -22.30 -24.58 2.54
C GLU A 292 -22.82 -23.38 3.33
N LEU A 293 -21.98 -22.77 4.20
CA LEU A 293 -22.33 -21.54 4.92
C LEU A 293 -22.65 -20.38 3.97
N THR A 294 -21.90 -20.25 2.88
CA THR A 294 -22.14 -19.21 1.87
C THR A 294 -23.46 -19.46 1.13
N ALA A 295 -23.77 -20.71 0.81
CA ALA A 295 -25.03 -21.10 0.17
C ALA A 295 -26.23 -20.87 1.09
N GLU A 296 -26.10 -21.17 2.38
CA GLU A 296 -27.13 -20.90 3.40
C GLU A 296 -27.39 -19.40 3.54
N GLN A 297 -26.33 -18.58 3.61
CA GLN A 297 -26.45 -17.12 3.62
C GLN A 297 -27.19 -16.59 2.39
N ARG A 298 -26.86 -17.09 1.19
CA ARG A 298 -27.54 -16.71 -0.06
C ARG A 298 -29.01 -17.12 -0.07
N LYS A 299 -29.34 -18.29 0.48
CA LYS A 299 -30.73 -18.75 0.61
C LYS A 299 -31.54 -17.81 1.51
N LEU A 300 -30.97 -17.37 2.63
CA LEU A 300 -31.58 -16.37 3.50
C LEU A 300 -31.77 -15.04 2.77
N GLU A 301 -30.77 -14.55 2.02
CA GLU A 301 -30.91 -13.32 1.21
C GLU A 301 -32.07 -13.38 0.22
N VAL A 302 -32.28 -14.54 -0.43
CA VAL A 302 -33.39 -14.77 -1.35
C VAL A 302 -34.73 -14.75 -0.59
N GLU A 303 -34.83 -15.49 0.51
CA GLU A 303 -36.02 -15.51 1.36
C GLU A 303 -36.40 -14.10 1.83
N ARG A 304 -35.42 -13.26 2.22
CA ARG A 304 -35.64 -11.87 2.65
C ARG A 304 -36.10 -10.96 1.51
N ARG A 305 -35.76 -11.27 0.25
CA ARG A 305 -36.23 -10.50 -0.90
C ARG A 305 -37.66 -10.85 -1.30
N GLU A 306 -38.01 -12.14 -1.20
CA GLU A 306 -39.29 -12.67 -1.66
C GLU A 306 -40.43 -12.43 -0.66
N ASN A 307 -40.17 -12.50 0.65
CA ASN A 307 -41.21 -12.43 1.68
C ASN A 307 -41.46 -11.02 2.23
N GLU A 308 -42.73 -10.59 2.26
CA GLU A 308 -43.15 -9.30 2.85
C GLU A 308 -43.06 -9.30 4.39
N PHE A 309 -43.22 -10.46 5.02
CA PHE A 309 -43.12 -10.67 6.45
C PHE A 309 -42.13 -11.79 6.75
N ILE A 310 -41.23 -11.58 7.72
CA ILE A 310 -40.38 -12.67 8.24
C ILE A 310 -40.66 -12.89 9.71
N LEU A 311 -40.87 -14.17 10.05
CA LEU A 311 -41.09 -14.62 11.42
C LEU A 311 -39.82 -14.41 12.25
N VAL A 312 -39.97 -13.72 13.38
CA VAL A 312 -38.90 -13.52 14.37
C VAL A 312 -39.00 -14.59 15.46
N SER A 313 -40.16 -14.68 16.11
CA SER A 313 -40.43 -15.64 17.19
C SER A 313 -41.92 -15.68 17.53
N ALA A 314 -42.37 -16.71 18.24
CA ALA A 314 -43.64 -16.61 18.96
C ALA A 314 -43.52 -15.58 20.10
N LEU A 315 -44.59 -14.83 20.36
CA LEU A 315 -44.60 -13.77 21.38
C LEU A 315 -44.35 -14.31 22.79
N LYS A 316 -44.81 -15.53 23.05
CA LYS A 316 -44.60 -16.24 24.32
C LYS A 316 -43.13 -16.61 24.59
N ASP A 317 -42.33 -16.77 23.54
CA ASP A 317 -40.92 -17.20 23.64
C ASP A 317 -39.97 -16.02 23.84
N LEU A 318 -40.49 -14.78 23.86
CA LEU A 318 -39.70 -13.58 24.14
C LEU A 318 -39.62 -13.34 25.65
N ASP A 319 -38.41 -13.09 26.12
CA ASP A 319 -38.11 -12.78 27.52
C ASP A 319 -37.77 -11.28 27.68
N PRO A 320 -38.09 -10.66 28.85
CA PRO A 320 -37.71 -9.29 29.12
C PRO A 320 -36.21 -9.06 29.36
N ILE A 321 -35.46 -10.11 29.75
CA ILE A 321 -34.04 -10.05 30.10
C ILE A 321 -33.19 -10.74 29.03
N GLU A 322 -33.61 -11.91 28.55
CA GLU A 322 -32.86 -12.67 27.54
C GLU A 322 -33.44 -12.49 26.13
N GLY A 323 -32.80 -11.61 25.36
CA GLY A 323 -33.23 -11.31 24.01
C GLY A 323 -32.92 -12.43 23.02
N LYS A 324 -33.80 -12.62 22.03
CA LYS A 324 -33.62 -13.60 20.96
C LYS A 324 -32.99 -12.95 19.74
N TYR A 325 -31.86 -13.47 19.27
CA TYR A 325 -31.24 -12.99 18.04
C TYR A 325 -32.04 -13.39 16.81
N PHE A 326 -32.12 -12.50 15.85
CA PHE A 326 -32.61 -12.75 14.51
C PHE A 326 -31.85 -11.88 13.50
N ILE A 327 -32.01 -12.18 12.22
CA ILE A 327 -31.42 -11.41 11.12
C ILE A 327 -32.51 -10.54 10.48
N ASP A 328 -32.22 -9.28 10.21
CA ASP A 328 -33.14 -8.34 9.57
C ASP A 328 -33.11 -8.42 8.03
N TYR A 329 -33.85 -7.53 7.34
CA TYR A 329 -33.90 -7.47 5.87
C TYR A 329 -32.57 -7.04 5.22
N GLN A 330 -31.69 -6.37 5.96
CA GLN A 330 -30.38 -5.90 5.49
C GLN A 330 -29.25 -6.87 5.87
N MET A 331 -29.60 -8.11 6.25
CA MET A 331 -28.67 -9.13 6.74
C MET A 331 -27.86 -8.66 7.97
N GLN A 332 -28.42 -7.76 8.78
CA GLN A 332 -27.81 -7.29 10.02
C GLN A 332 -28.44 -8.04 11.22
N PRO A 333 -27.65 -8.31 12.28
CA PRO A 333 -28.17 -8.94 13.47
C PRO A 333 -29.06 -7.96 14.25
N ALA A 334 -30.15 -8.48 14.81
CA ALA A 334 -31.10 -7.78 15.64
C ALA A 334 -31.53 -8.67 16.81
N ILE A 335 -32.06 -8.06 17.87
CA ILE A 335 -32.48 -8.75 19.09
C ILE A 335 -33.93 -8.40 19.40
N ALA A 336 -34.71 -9.41 19.77
CA ALA A 336 -36.10 -9.30 20.17
C ALA A 336 -36.26 -9.52 21.67
N PHE A 337 -36.91 -8.60 22.36
CA PHE A 337 -37.25 -8.67 23.79
C PHE A 337 -38.76 -8.57 23.99
N LYS A 338 -39.24 -9.00 25.16
CA LYS A 338 -40.61 -8.75 25.63
C LYS A 338 -40.65 -7.53 26.55
N ARG A 339 -41.53 -6.58 26.27
CA ARG A 339 -41.75 -5.42 27.14
C ARG A 339 -42.65 -5.77 28.32
N GLU A 340 -42.62 -4.91 29.33
CA GLU A 340 -43.49 -4.99 30.52
C GLU A 340 -44.99 -4.96 30.18
N ASP A 341 -45.37 -4.30 29.08
CA ASP A 341 -46.76 -4.24 28.57
C ASP A 341 -47.16 -5.50 27.75
N GLY A 342 -46.29 -6.50 27.66
CA GLY A 342 -46.52 -7.74 26.92
C GLY A 342 -46.27 -7.63 25.41
N LEU A 343 -45.92 -6.45 24.89
CA LEU A 343 -45.61 -6.24 23.48
C LEU A 343 -44.13 -6.55 23.17
N PRO A 344 -43.78 -6.86 21.91
CA PRO A 344 -42.38 -7.06 21.54
C PRO A 344 -41.61 -5.73 21.43
N GLN A 345 -40.30 -5.79 21.67
CA GLN A 345 -39.34 -4.72 21.41
C GLN A 345 -38.20 -5.30 20.56
N LEU A 346 -38.08 -4.81 19.33
CA LEU A 346 -37.01 -5.20 18.41
C LEU A 346 -35.98 -4.09 18.32
N ILE A 347 -34.70 -4.43 18.47
CA ILE A 347 -33.59 -3.48 18.40
C ILE A 347 -32.45 -4.07 17.57
N SER A 348 -31.73 -3.23 16.83
CA SER A 348 -30.54 -3.67 16.10
C SER A 348 -29.47 -4.16 17.08
N ALA A 349 -28.83 -5.28 16.77
CA ALA A 349 -27.69 -5.80 17.51
C ALA A 349 -26.36 -5.26 16.96
N LYS A 350 -26.40 -4.40 15.93
CA LYS A 350 -25.19 -3.82 15.33
C LYS A 350 -24.79 -2.57 16.10
N CYS A 351 -23.69 -2.64 16.82
CA CYS A 351 -23.12 -1.50 17.54
C CYS A 351 -22.85 -0.33 16.58
N THR A 352 -23.32 0.87 16.94
CA THR A 352 -23.17 2.10 16.14
C THR A 352 -21.74 2.65 16.10
N HIS A 353 -20.83 2.13 16.92
CA HIS A 353 -19.41 2.51 16.91
C HIS A 353 -18.65 1.86 15.73
N LEU A 354 -18.50 0.53 15.73
CA LEU A 354 -17.71 -0.22 14.75
C LEU A 354 -18.45 -1.41 14.12
N GLY A 355 -19.72 -1.63 14.48
CA GLY A 355 -20.53 -2.72 13.93
C GLY A 355 -20.39 -4.08 14.63
N CYS A 356 -19.70 -4.18 15.77
CA CYS A 356 -19.70 -5.40 16.60
C CYS A 356 -21.14 -5.82 16.97
N THR A 357 -21.40 -7.13 17.05
CA THR A 357 -22.66 -7.65 17.59
C THR A 357 -22.73 -7.39 19.10
N VAL A 358 -23.77 -6.68 19.53
CA VAL A 358 -24.08 -6.40 20.94
C VAL A 358 -24.67 -7.65 21.58
N GLY A 359 -24.35 -7.91 22.85
CA GLY A 359 -24.88 -9.03 23.62
C GLY A 359 -26.41 -8.98 23.77
N ASN A 360 -27.04 -10.15 23.95
CA ASN A 360 -28.50 -10.28 24.04
C ASN A 360 -29.05 -10.32 25.46
N LYS A 361 -28.18 -10.33 26.49
CA LYS A 361 -28.61 -10.38 27.88
C LYS A 361 -28.65 -8.97 28.47
N ALA A 362 -29.83 -8.58 28.93
CA ALA A 362 -30.04 -7.36 29.69
C ALA A 362 -29.42 -7.49 31.09
N ASP A 363 -28.83 -6.41 31.60
CA ASP A 363 -28.55 -6.26 33.02
C ASP A 363 -29.83 -5.87 33.80
N ASN A 364 -29.70 -5.73 35.13
CA ASN A 364 -30.81 -5.35 36.01
C ASN A 364 -31.35 -3.93 35.74
N GLU A 365 -30.62 -3.11 34.97
CA GLU A 365 -31.02 -1.77 34.56
C GLU A 365 -31.63 -1.74 33.14
N GLY A 366 -31.79 -2.91 32.49
CA GLY A 366 -32.33 -3.03 31.15
C GLY A 366 -31.36 -2.63 30.04
N LYS A 367 -30.04 -2.73 30.29
CA LYS A 367 -28.98 -2.40 29.32
C LYS A 367 -28.29 -3.64 28.79
N ILE A 368 -27.90 -3.58 27.52
CA ILE A 368 -27.13 -4.62 26.82
C ILE A 368 -25.70 -4.16 26.54
N LEU A 369 -24.76 -5.07 26.75
CA LEU A 369 -23.33 -4.80 26.65
C LEU A 369 -22.78 -5.11 25.25
N CYS A 370 -22.04 -4.16 24.66
CA CYS A 370 -21.14 -4.41 23.55
C CYS A 370 -19.76 -4.86 24.07
N PRO A 371 -19.29 -6.09 23.79
CA PRO A 371 -18.09 -6.65 24.41
C PRO A 371 -16.78 -6.03 23.90
N CYS A 372 -16.77 -5.35 22.75
CA CYS A 372 -15.57 -4.84 22.11
C CYS A 372 -14.91 -3.68 22.90
N HIS A 373 -15.69 -2.67 23.29
CA HIS A 373 -15.20 -1.49 24.03
C HIS A 373 -16.19 -1.04 25.12
N VAL A 374 -16.96 -1.99 25.66
CA VAL A 374 -17.79 -1.81 26.87
C VAL A 374 -18.81 -0.67 26.76
N SER A 375 -19.49 -0.58 25.61
CA SER A 375 -20.64 0.33 25.46
C SER A 375 -21.92 -0.38 25.90
N TYR A 376 -22.69 0.25 26.79
CA TYR A 376 -23.97 -0.24 27.26
C TYR A 376 -25.09 0.52 26.56
N PHE A 377 -26.08 -0.19 26.02
CA PHE A 377 -27.23 0.39 25.36
C PHE A 377 -28.51 0.02 26.09
N ASP A 378 -29.38 1.00 26.33
CA ASP A 378 -30.71 0.76 26.90
C ASP A 378 -31.61 0.04 25.88
N ILE A 379 -32.28 -1.07 26.27
CA ILE A 379 -33.12 -1.87 25.36
C ILE A 379 -34.37 -1.10 24.89
N LYS A 380 -34.90 -0.18 25.70
CA LYS A 380 -36.11 0.59 25.42
C LYS A 380 -35.84 1.71 24.43
N THR A 381 -34.73 2.42 24.60
CA THR A 381 -34.40 3.64 23.84
C THR A 381 -33.29 3.44 22.81
N GLY A 382 -32.46 2.41 22.98
CA GLY A 382 -31.23 2.18 22.22
C GLY A 382 -30.09 3.12 22.58
N VAL A 383 -30.27 4.06 23.51
CA VAL A 383 -29.29 5.11 23.81
C VAL A 383 -28.08 4.52 24.55
N PRO A 384 -26.84 4.83 24.10
CA PRO A 384 -25.63 4.40 24.79
C PRO A 384 -25.42 5.17 26.10
N ASN A 385 -24.65 4.59 27.02
CA ASN A 385 -24.22 5.27 28.25
C ASN A 385 -23.30 6.48 27.95
N GLN A 386 -23.37 7.52 28.79
CA GLN A 386 -22.51 8.70 28.64
C GLN A 386 -21.02 8.35 28.75
N GLY A 387 -20.21 8.92 27.85
CA GLY A 387 -18.77 8.67 27.79
C GLY A 387 -18.37 7.36 27.11
N ALA A 388 -19.32 6.60 26.56
CA ALA A 388 -19.03 5.41 25.78
C ALA A 388 -18.52 5.75 24.37
N PRO A 389 -17.73 4.85 23.74
CA PRO A 389 -17.31 5.00 22.34
C PRO A 389 -18.45 5.03 21.30
N ALA A 390 -19.61 4.45 21.62
CA ALA A 390 -20.79 4.55 20.78
C ALA A 390 -21.56 5.83 21.13
N GLU A 391 -21.68 6.75 20.17
CA GLU A 391 -22.36 8.03 20.37
C GLU A 391 -23.83 8.01 19.90
N ALA A 392 -24.18 7.12 18.97
CA ALA A 392 -25.52 7.03 18.40
C ALA A 392 -26.34 5.88 18.99
N PRO A 393 -27.67 6.02 19.14
CA PRO A 393 -28.53 4.97 19.64
C PRO A 393 -28.64 3.79 18.65
N LEU A 394 -28.80 2.59 19.19
CA LEU A 394 -29.16 1.42 18.38
C LEU A 394 -30.54 1.64 17.75
N PRO A 395 -30.68 1.43 16.42
CA PRO A 395 -31.97 1.57 15.75
C PRO A 395 -33.00 0.59 16.32
N ILE A 396 -34.15 1.13 16.70
CA ILE A 396 -35.33 0.34 17.05
C ILE A 396 -36.04 -0.07 15.76
N LEU A 397 -36.38 -1.35 15.65
CA LEU A 397 -36.99 -1.92 14.46
C LEU A 397 -38.51 -1.98 14.59
N GLY A 398 -39.20 -1.77 13.46
CA GLY A 398 -40.64 -1.98 13.35
C GLY A 398 -41.00 -3.46 13.47
N TRP A 399 -42.19 -3.73 13.99
CA TRP A 399 -42.68 -5.10 14.17
C TRP A 399 -44.18 -5.19 13.93
N VAL A 400 -44.63 -6.39 13.56
CA VAL A 400 -46.03 -6.72 13.36
C VAL A 400 -46.32 -8.03 14.10
N VAL A 401 -47.38 -8.04 14.90
CA VAL A 401 -47.87 -9.23 15.58
C VAL A 401 -49.07 -9.76 14.82
N LEU A 402 -48.97 -10.99 14.32
CA LEU A 402 -50.03 -11.68 13.59
C LEU A 402 -50.62 -12.80 14.45
N ASN A 403 -51.92 -13.04 14.30
CA ASN A 403 -52.56 -14.26 14.82
C ASN A 403 -52.30 -15.46 13.88
N PRO A 404 -52.61 -16.71 14.28
CA PRO A 404 -52.44 -17.88 13.43
C PRO A 404 -53.25 -17.85 12.12
N LYS A 405 -54.25 -16.96 12.01
CA LYS A 405 -55.07 -16.75 10.80
C LYS A 405 -54.49 -15.68 9.87
N GLY A 406 -53.36 -15.05 10.22
CA GLY A 406 -52.69 -14.01 9.43
C GLY A 406 -53.24 -12.59 9.63
N GLU A 407 -54.11 -12.36 10.61
CA GLU A 407 -54.66 -11.05 10.91
C GLU A 407 -53.72 -10.25 11.82
N VAL A 408 -53.55 -8.95 11.54
CA VAL A 408 -52.69 -8.04 12.32
C VAL A 408 -53.38 -7.68 13.64
N LEU A 409 -52.80 -8.12 14.76
CA LEU A 409 -53.28 -7.81 16.11
C LEU A 409 -52.74 -6.48 16.62
N ALA A 410 -51.44 -6.26 16.41
CA ALA A 410 -50.75 -5.03 16.77
C ALA A 410 -49.54 -4.83 15.85
N SER A 411 -49.17 -3.58 15.60
CA SER A 411 -47.98 -3.24 14.84
C SER A 411 -47.33 -1.99 15.39
N ARG A 412 -46.03 -1.88 15.20
CA ARG A 412 -45.24 -0.69 15.50
C ARG A 412 -44.44 -0.31 14.27
N GLU A 413 -44.67 0.90 13.79
CA GLU A 413 -43.89 1.48 12.70
C GLU A 413 -42.56 2.04 13.21
N LYS A 414 -41.60 2.25 12.30
CA LYS A 414 -40.30 2.89 12.62
C LYS A 414 -40.43 4.28 13.26
N SER A 415 -41.54 4.99 12.99
CA SER A 415 -41.89 6.28 13.61
C SER A 415 -42.18 6.20 15.12
N GLY A 416 -42.37 4.98 15.65
CA GLY A 416 -42.70 4.73 17.05
C GLY A 416 -44.20 4.65 17.34
N GLU A 417 -45.07 4.90 16.35
CA GLU A 417 -46.52 4.76 16.49
C GLU A 417 -46.92 3.28 16.63
N ILE A 418 -47.68 2.95 17.68
CA ILE A 418 -48.21 1.60 17.93
C ILE A 418 -49.70 1.59 17.58
N LYS A 419 -50.08 0.71 16.65
CA LYS A 419 -51.47 0.53 16.19
C LYS A 419 -51.96 -0.86 16.60
N GLY A 420 -53.16 -0.92 17.19
CA GLY A 420 -53.79 -2.17 17.66
C GLY A 420 -53.59 -2.46 19.15
N LYS A 421 -54.32 -3.45 19.69
CA LYS A 421 -54.24 -3.92 21.07
C LYS A 421 -54.28 -5.44 21.09
N ILE A 422 -53.38 -6.06 21.84
CA ILE A 422 -53.37 -7.52 22.04
C ILE A 422 -54.25 -7.84 23.25
N ASN A 423 -55.25 -8.69 23.08
CA ASN A 423 -56.06 -9.19 24.19
C ASN A 423 -55.35 -10.37 24.87
N ASN A 424 -55.57 -10.57 26.17
CA ASN A 424 -54.91 -11.63 26.95
C ASN A 424 -55.12 -13.05 26.40
N SER A 425 -56.20 -13.30 25.66
CA SER A 425 -56.48 -14.60 25.02
C SER A 425 -55.55 -14.93 23.84
N ASP A 426 -54.94 -13.92 23.22
CA ASP A 426 -54.17 -14.09 21.98
C ASP A 426 -52.66 -14.16 22.22
N LEU A 427 -52.20 -13.86 23.44
CA LEU A 427 -50.77 -13.82 23.81
C LEU A 427 -50.02 -15.13 23.57
N ASP A 428 -50.69 -16.27 23.78
CA ASP A 428 -50.06 -17.60 23.67
C ASP A 428 -49.93 -18.11 22.22
N SER A 429 -50.72 -17.53 21.30
CA SER A 429 -50.75 -17.95 19.88
C SER A 429 -50.21 -16.91 18.90
N ALA A 430 -49.93 -15.70 19.40
CA ALA A 430 -49.40 -14.59 18.61
C ALA A 430 -47.94 -14.81 18.16
N GLN A 431 -47.67 -14.47 16.91
CA GLN A 431 -46.34 -14.54 16.30
C GLN A 431 -45.84 -13.14 15.94
N VAL A 432 -44.55 -12.88 16.18
CA VAL A 432 -43.89 -11.61 15.91
C VAL A 432 -43.17 -11.68 14.58
N PHE A 433 -43.42 -10.70 13.71
CA PHE A 433 -42.82 -10.56 12.39
C PHE A 433 -42.15 -9.20 12.23
N ILE A 434 -41.17 -9.13 11.35
CA ILE A 434 -40.69 -7.87 10.75
C ILE A 434 -41.29 -7.69 9.37
N ARG A 435 -41.54 -6.44 8.97
CA ARG A 435 -42.12 -6.09 7.67
C ARG A 435 -41.10 -5.37 6.79
N ARG A 436 -41.06 -5.71 5.50
CA ARG A 436 -40.08 -5.13 4.54
C ARG A 436 -40.13 -3.61 4.45
N ALA A 437 -41.33 -3.02 4.50
CA ALA A 437 -41.55 -1.58 4.37
C ALA A 437 -40.78 -0.75 5.42
N ASP A 438 -40.51 -1.31 6.60
CA ASP A 438 -39.78 -0.62 7.67
C ASP A 438 -38.26 -0.51 7.41
N PHE A 439 -37.75 -1.22 6.39
CA PHE A 439 -36.34 -1.30 6.02
C PHE A 439 -36.02 -0.71 4.64
N THR A 440 -37.04 -0.39 3.84
CA THR A 440 -36.93 0.28 2.53
C THR A 440 -37.31 1.75 2.69
N GLY A 441 -36.33 2.62 2.93
CA GLY A 441 -36.49 4.06 3.03
C GLY A 441 -35.41 4.78 2.26
#